data_AF-A0A437LRD3-F1
#
_entry.id   AF-A0A437LRD3-F1
#
_cell.length_a   1.000
_cell.length_b   1.000
_cell.length_c   1.000
_cell.angle_alpha   90.00
_cell.angle_beta   90.00
_cell.angle_gamma   90.00
#
_symmetry.space_group_name_H-M   'P 1'
#
loop_
_entity.id
_entity.type
_entity.pdbx_description
1 polymer ?
#
loop_
_entity_poly.entity_id
_entity_poly.type
_entity_poly.pdbx_seq_one_letter_code
_entity_poly.pdbx_strand_id
1 'polypeptide(L)'
;MRTAPPATREFVSYPDPGPIPSNIEFIWAPDGEAVAIQFDGVTMGFVDSHCKYGFSRSLIKKGPFGSPFDPQLFASLFGHSS
;
A
#
# COMPACT_ATOMS: atom_id res chain seq x y z
N MET A 1 -21.01 7.95 -2.88
CA MET A 1 -19.72 7.35 -2.50
C MET A 1 -18.94 8.38 -1.68
N ARG A 2 -18.59 8.09 -0.43
CA ARG A 2 -17.66 8.93 0.34
C ARG A 2 -16.26 8.42 0.03
N THR A 3 -15.54 9.13 -0.83
CA THR A 3 -14.10 8.91 -0.99
C THR A 3 -13.42 9.24 0.33
N ALA A 4 -12.47 8.41 0.76
CA ALA A 4 -11.65 8.74 1.91
C ALA A 4 -10.97 10.10 1.63
N PRO A 5 -10.91 11.02 2.61
CA PRO A 5 -10.20 12.27 2.42
C PRO A 5 -8.74 11.98 2.01
N PRO A 6 -8.15 12.79 1.14
CA PRO A 6 -6.73 12.65 0.81
C PRO A 6 -5.89 12.81 2.08
N ALA A 7 -4.77 12.09 2.13
CA ALA A 7 -3.81 12.23 3.23
C ALA A 7 -3.32 13.68 3.33
N THR A 8 -3.31 14.24 4.54
CA THR A 8 -2.76 15.59 4.79
C THR A 8 -1.23 15.55 4.66
N ARG A 9 -0.60 16.67 4.27
CA ARG A 9 0.85 16.76 3.99
C ARG A 9 1.74 16.20 5.10
N GLU A 10 1.29 16.24 6.34
CA GLU A 10 2.00 15.70 7.50
C GLU A 10 2.09 14.16 7.55
N PHE A 11 1.32 13.45 6.73
CA PHE A 11 1.37 12.00 6.61
C PHE A 11 2.04 11.54 5.31
N VAL A 12 2.27 12.42 4.34
CA VAL A 12 2.68 12.01 2.99
C VAL A 12 4.19 12.13 2.80
N SER A 13 4.82 11.11 2.19
CA SER A 13 6.27 11.07 1.92
C SER A 13 6.70 11.92 0.71
N TYR A 14 5.79 12.19 -0.24
CA TYR A 14 6.02 13.02 -1.41
C TYR A 14 4.77 13.82 -1.80
N PRO A 15 4.87 15.12 -2.13
CA PRO A 15 3.72 15.94 -2.50
C PRO A 15 3.22 15.72 -3.95
N ASP A 16 3.83 14.82 -4.72
CA ASP A 16 3.60 14.76 -6.17
C ASP A 16 2.61 13.65 -6.51
N PRO A 17 1.53 13.93 -7.26
CA PRO A 17 0.78 12.89 -7.95
C PRO A 17 1.71 12.32 -9.01
N GLY A 18 2.50 11.31 -8.63
CA GLY A 18 3.25 10.51 -9.60
C GLY A 18 2.33 10.13 -10.76
N PRO A 19 2.87 9.99 -11.98
CA PRO A 19 2.08 9.77 -13.18
C PRO A 19 1.03 8.69 -12.95
N ILE A 20 -0.18 8.91 -13.47
CA ILE A 20 -1.23 7.90 -13.45
C ILE A 20 -0.61 6.61 -14.01
N PRO A 21 -0.54 5.54 -13.23
CA PRO A 21 0.22 4.36 -13.63
C PRO A 21 -0.39 3.76 -14.89
N SER A 22 0.47 3.35 -15.83
CA SER A 22 0.02 2.72 -17.07
C SER A 22 -0.55 1.32 -16.83
N ASN A 23 -0.02 0.62 -15.81
CA ASN A 23 -0.46 -0.70 -15.42
C ASN A 23 -0.69 -0.78 -13.90
N ILE A 24 -1.82 -1.35 -13.51
CA ILE A 24 -2.19 -1.59 -12.11
C ILE A 24 -2.43 -3.08 -11.95
N GLU A 25 -1.69 -3.71 -11.05
CA GLU A 25 -1.80 -5.14 -10.75
C GLU A 25 -2.13 -5.36 -9.28
N PHE A 26 -2.92 -6.40 -9.02
CA PHE A 26 -3.23 -6.87 -7.68
C PHE A 26 -2.58 -8.23 -7.46
N ILE A 27 -1.72 -8.33 -6.46
CA ILE A 27 -1.03 -9.57 -6.09
C ILE A 27 -1.63 -10.06 -4.79
N TRP A 28 -2.19 -11.26 -4.81
CA TRP A 28 -2.71 -11.90 -3.61
C TRP A 28 -1.60 -12.64 -2.88
N ALA A 29 -1.62 -12.61 -1.55
CA ALA A 29 -0.78 -13.45 -0.73
C ALA A 29 -1.19 -14.93 -0.91
N PRO A 30 -0.27 -15.90 -0.71
CA PRO A 30 -0.56 -17.32 -0.89
C PRO A 30 -1.68 -17.86 0.01
N ASP A 31 -1.85 -17.27 1.19
CA ASP A 31 -2.93 -17.60 2.12
C ASP A 31 -4.28 -16.96 1.75
N GLY A 32 -4.29 -16.02 0.80
CA GLY A 32 -5.47 -15.24 0.40
C GLY A 32 -5.88 -14.15 1.40
N GLU A 33 -5.14 -13.97 2.50
CA GLU A 33 -5.49 -13.04 3.58
C GLU A 33 -4.92 -11.63 3.38
N ALA A 34 -4.07 -11.44 2.37
CA ALA A 34 -3.56 -10.13 2.01
C ALA A 34 -3.55 -9.89 0.49
N VAL A 35 -3.64 -8.62 0.10
CA VAL A 35 -3.52 -8.18 -1.29
C VAL A 35 -2.62 -6.95 -1.38
N ALA A 36 -1.68 -6.97 -2.32
CA ALA A 36 -0.81 -5.87 -2.65
C ALA A 36 -1.21 -5.22 -3.97
N ILE A 37 -1.01 -3.92 -4.07
CA ILE A 37 -1.19 -3.17 -5.32
C ILE A 37 0.17 -2.77 -5.88
N GLN A 38 0.39 -3.07 -7.15
CA GLN A 38 1.59 -2.68 -7.89
C GLN A 38 1.25 -1.70 -9.01
N PHE A 39 2.06 -0.67 -9.12
CA PHE A 39 2.05 0.29 -10.22
C PHE A 39 3.32 0.07 -11.05
N ASP A 40 3.16 -0.35 -12.31
CA ASP A 40 4.27 -0.61 -13.22
C ASP A 40 5.37 -1.50 -12.57
N GLY A 41 4.96 -2.56 -11.86
CA GLY A 41 5.83 -3.51 -11.15
C GLY A 41 6.34 -3.03 -9.78
N VAL A 42 6.05 -1.80 -9.37
CA VAL A 42 6.42 -1.27 -8.04
C VAL A 42 5.27 -1.45 -7.07
N THR A 43 5.48 -2.24 -6.01
CA THR A 43 4.53 -2.32 -4.90
C THR A 43 4.35 -0.96 -4.25
N MET A 44 3.13 -0.44 -4.24
CA MET A 44 2.77 0.86 -3.65
C MET A 44 2.17 0.74 -2.25
N GLY A 45 1.49 -0.38 -1.98
CA GLY A 45 0.87 -0.66 -0.70
C GLY A 45 0.25 -2.04 -0.68
N PHE A 46 -0.22 -2.45 0.49
CA PHE A 46 -0.94 -3.70 0.68
C PHE A 46 -1.94 -3.59 1.81
N VAL A 47 -2.97 -4.43 1.76
CA VAL A 47 -3.95 -4.61 2.83
C VAL A 47 -3.83 -6.05 3.29
N ASP A 48 -3.73 -6.20 4.60
CA ASP A 48 -3.80 -7.47 5.33
C ASP A 48 -5.17 -7.52 6.02
N SER A 49 -5.86 -8.65 6.00
CA SER A 49 -7.18 -8.83 6.61
C SER A 49 -7.17 -8.51 8.11
N HIS A 50 -6.02 -8.66 8.77
CA HIS A 50 -5.83 -8.31 10.18
C HIS A 50 -5.59 -6.81 10.42
N CYS A 51 -5.37 -6.01 9.37
CA CYS A 51 -5.03 -4.59 9.45
C CYS A 51 -5.98 -3.70 8.64
N LYS A 52 -7.02 -3.21 9.33
CA LYS A 52 -8.14 -2.41 8.77
C LYS A 52 -7.77 -1.33 7.74
N TYR A 53 -6.64 -0.64 7.93
CA TYR A 53 -6.24 0.50 7.10
C TYR A 53 -5.02 0.20 6.20
N GLY A 54 -4.46 -1.02 6.27
CA GLY A 54 -3.33 -1.44 5.45
C GLY A 54 -2.05 -0.61 5.62
N PHE A 55 -1.19 -0.73 4.61
CA PHE A 55 0.17 -0.20 4.58
C PHE A 55 0.44 0.49 3.23
N SER A 56 1.11 1.64 3.23
CA SER A 56 1.35 2.44 2.02
C SER A 56 2.72 3.11 2.02
N ARG A 57 3.39 3.11 0.85
CA ARG A 57 4.69 3.80 0.64
C ARG A 57 4.56 5.31 0.63
N SER A 58 3.35 5.81 0.39
CA SER A 58 3.06 7.23 0.41
C SER A 58 2.94 7.77 1.83
N LEU A 59 2.96 6.93 2.87
CA LEU A 59 2.83 7.37 4.26
C LEU A 59 4.17 7.40 5.01
N ILE A 60 4.48 8.51 5.67
CA ILE A 60 5.67 8.62 6.56
C ILE A 60 5.39 8.23 8.01
N LYS A 61 4.12 8.27 8.44
CA LYS A 61 3.70 7.92 9.80
C LYS A 61 2.31 7.28 9.77
N LYS A 62 1.98 6.52 10.82
CA LYS A 62 0.66 5.89 10.98
C LYS A 62 -0.42 6.95 11.20
N GLY A 63 -1.58 6.77 10.59
CA GLY A 63 -2.70 7.70 10.69
C GLY A 63 -4.02 7.11 10.19
N PRO A 64 -5.05 7.95 10.01
CA PRO A 64 -6.36 7.51 9.51
C PRO A 64 -6.32 7.00 8.06
N PHE A 65 -5.20 7.20 7.36
CA PHE A 65 -4.97 6.78 5.98
C PHE A 65 -4.26 5.42 5.86
N GLY A 66 -3.82 4.84 6.98
CA GLY A 66 -3.04 3.60 7.00
C GLY A 66 -1.75 3.71 7.82
N SER A 67 -0.91 2.70 7.67
CA SER A 67 0.44 2.65 8.24
C SER A 67 1.49 2.90 7.16
N PRO A 68 2.70 3.39 7.52
CA PRO A 68 3.83 3.38 6.61
C PRO A 68 4.08 1.98 6.07
N PHE A 69 4.59 1.89 4.84
CA PHE A 69 4.93 0.61 4.25
C PHE A 69 5.93 -0.16 5.12
N ASP A 70 5.56 -1.38 5.50
CA ASP A 70 6.41 -2.28 6.26
C ASP A 70 6.99 -3.34 5.31
N PRO A 71 8.27 -3.21 4.89
CA PRO A 71 8.87 -4.14 3.96
C PRO A 71 9.10 -5.53 4.57
N GLN A 72 9.24 -5.65 5.89
CA GLN A 72 9.43 -6.94 6.55
C GLN A 72 8.12 -7.71 6.60
N LEU A 73 7.03 -7.04 6.99
CA LEU A 73 5.70 -7.63 6.96
C LEU A 73 5.29 -7.99 5.53
N PHE A 74 5.52 -7.11 4.56
CA PHE A 74 5.27 -7.40 3.15
C PHE A 74 5.99 -8.68 2.70
N ALA A 75 7.30 -8.79 2.96
CA ALA A 75 8.07 -9.98 2.59
C ALA A 75 7.55 -11.25 3.28
N SER A 76 7.06 -11.14 4.53
CA SER A 76 6.50 -12.27 5.26
C SER A 76 5.15 -12.76 4.70
N LEU A 77 4.33 -11.85 4.17
CA LEU A 77 2.98 -12.16 3.66
C LEU A 77 3.01 -12.66 2.21
N PHE A 78 3.82 -12.03 1.36
CA PHE A 78 3.82 -12.31 -0.09
C PHE A 78 4.96 -13.23 -0.54
N GLY A 79 5.94 -13.51 0.33
CA GLY A 79 7.16 -14.22 -0.03
C GLY A 79 8.05 -13.40 -0.99
N HIS A 80 9.25 -13.89 -1.29
CA HIS A 80 9.97 -13.38 -2.46
C HIS A 80 9.20 -13.84 -3.70
N SER A 81 8.42 -12.93 -4.30
CA SER A 81 7.95 -13.11 -5.67
C SER A 81 9.19 -13.36 -6.53
N SER A 82 9.35 -14.61 -6.97
CA SER A 82 10.42 -15.01 -7.88
C SER A 82 10.10 -14.56 -9.30
#